data_AF-A0A7N0UIL5-F1
#
_entry.id   AF-A0A7N0UIL5-F1
#
_cell.length_a   1.000
_cell.length_b   1.000
_cell.length_c   1.000
_cell.angle_alpha   90.00
_cell.angle_beta   90.00
_cell.angle_gamma   90.00
#
_symmetry.space_group_name_H-M   'P 1'
#
loop_
_entity.id
_entity.type
_entity.pdbx_description
1 polymer ?
#
loop_
_entity_poly.entity_id
_entity_poly.type
_entity_poly.pdbx_seq_one_letter_code
_entity_poly.pdbx_strand_id
1 'polypeptide(L)' 'MCVLGLTVQVLNIPPMVTVSDLKLFFSYCGFTENIWLQRNDKDRTQMGYVTFRQPYAFRTALLLDVSLTMFMMMVR' A
#
# COMPACT_ATOMS: atom_id res chain seq x y z
N MET A 1 -11.62 -6.32 20.53
CA MET A 1 -10.22 -6.76 20.35
C MET A 1 -9.77 -6.17 19.03
N CYS A 2 -9.14 -5.00 19.07
CA CYS A 2 -8.96 -4.15 17.89
C CYS A 2 -7.73 -4.59 17.08
N VAL A 3 -7.93 -5.44 16.07
CA VAL A 3 -6.99 -5.64 14.95
C VAL A 3 -7.13 -4.44 14.00
N LEU A 4 -6.89 -3.23 14.53
CA LEU A 4 -6.99 -1.96 13.81
C LEU A 4 -5.59 -1.35 13.85
N GLY A 5 -4.82 -1.43 12.76
CA GLY A 5 -3.62 -0.60 12.68
C GLY A 5 -2.47 -1.05 11.78
N LEU A 6 -2.57 -2.20 11.10
CA LEU A 6 -1.52 -2.65 10.18
C LEU A 6 -1.94 -2.56 8.71
N THR A 7 -2.94 -1.74 8.40
CA THR A 7 -3.39 -1.50 7.03
C THR A 7 -2.85 -0.16 6.54
N VAL A 8 -2.09 -0.20 5.45
CA VAL A 8 -1.61 0.99 4.73
C VAL A 8 -2.58 1.30 3.59
N GLN A 9 -2.99 2.56 3.48
CA GLN A 9 -3.74 3.05 2.34
C GLN A 9 -2.78 3.67 1.34
N VAL A 10 -2.84 3.22 0.10
CA VAL A 10 -2.03 3.69 -1.02
C VAL A 10 -2.95 4.39 -2.01
N LEU A 11 -2.69 5.65 -2.30
CA LEU A 11 -3.52 6.49 -3.19
C LEU A 11 -2.79 6.76 -4.51
N ASN A 12 -3.53 7.21 -5.54
CA ASN A 12 -2.96 7.61 -6.84
C ASN A 12 -2.17 6.51 -7.56
N ILE A 13 -2.54 5.25 -7.37
CA ILE A 13 -1.90 4.14 -8.07
C ILE A 13 -2.27 4.21 -9.56
N PRO A 14 -1.31 4.04 -10.48
CA PRO A 14 -1.61 3.98 -11.91
C PRO A 14 -2.54 2.81 -12.24
N PRO A 15 -3.43 2.94 -13.24
CA PRO A 15 -4.39 1.89 -13.63
C PRO A 15 -3.74 0.60 -14.16
N MET A 16 -2.44 0.67 -14.44
CA MET A 16 -1.60 -0.41 -14.97
C MET A 16 -1.01 -1.29 -13.85
N VAL A 17 -1.01 -0.82 -12.61
CA VAL A 17 -0.44 -1.54 -11.45
C VAL A 17 -1.45 -2.55 -10.93
N THR A 18 -1.01 -3.79 -10.79
CA THR A 18 -1.85 -4.88 -10.29
C THR A 18 -1.61 -5.18 -8.81
N VAL A 19 -2.46 -6.03 -8.24
CA VAL A 19 -2.29 -6.55 -6.86
C VAL A 19 -0.93 -7.24 -6.72
N SER A 20 -0.49 -7.94 -7.75
CA SER A 20 0.79 -8.65 -7.76
C SER A 20 1.98 -7.70 -7.71
N ASP A 21 1.91 -6.57 -8.42
CA ASP A 21 2.96 -5.54 -8.40
C ASP A 21 3.09 -4.91 -7.01
N LEU A 22 1.94 -4.53 -6.40
CA LEU A 22 1.93 -4.04 -5.02
C LEU A 22 2.46 -5.10 -4.05
N LYS A 23 2.08 -6.37 -4.23
CA LYS A 23 2.56 -7.46 -3.39
C LYS A 23 4.08 -7.61 -3.49
N LEU A 24 4.64 -7.59 -4.70
CA LEU A 24 6.08 -7.64 -4.95
C LEU A 24 6.80 -6.47 -4.31
N PHE A 25 6.25 -5.27 -4.46
CA PHE A 25 6.79 -4.06 -3.87
C PHE A 25 6.81 -4.15 -2.33
N PHE A 26 5.69 -4.52 -1.72
CA PHE A 26 5.57 -4.66 -0.27
C PHE A 26 6.23 -5.92 0.29
N SER A 27 6.57 -6.90 -0.56
CA SER A 27 7.35 -8.07 -0.15
C SER A 27 8.73 -7.69 0.38
N TYR A 28 9.26 -6.52 -0.01
CA TYR A 28 10.50 -5.96 0.55
C TYR A 28 10.33 -5.52 2.01
N CYS A 29 9.15 -5.01 2.35
CA CYS A 29 8.80 -4.60 3.71
C CYS A 29 8.54 -5.80 4.61
N GLY A 30 7.90 -6.84 4.06
CA GLY A 30 7.58 -8.09 4.73
C GLY A 30 6.32 -8.76 4.20
N PHE A 31 5.76 -9.69 4.98
CA PHE A 31 4.62 -10.49 4.52
C PHE A 31 3.32 -9.68 4.54
N THR A 32 2.79 -9.42 3.35
CA THR A 32 1.46 -8.84 3.13
C THR A 32 0.40 -9.92 3.30
N GLU A 33 -0.56 -9.68 4.19
CA GLU A 33 -1.64 -10.61 4.47
C GLU A 33 -2.76 -10.46 3.45
N ASN A 34 -3.29 -9.23 3.33
CA ASN A 34 -4.33 -8.89 2.38
C ASN A 34 -3.95 -7.66 1.57
N ILE A 35 -4.28 -7.68 0.28
CA ILE A 35 -4.13 -6.52 -0.61
C ILE A 35 -5.44 -6.35 -1.34
N TRP A 36 -5.99 -5.15 -1.28
CA TRP A 36 -7.24 -4.80 -1.93
C TRP A 36 -7.02 -3.59 -2.84
N LEU A 37 -7.39 -3.71 -4.11
CA LEU A 37 -7.24 -2.63 -5.09
C LEU A 37 -8.62 -2.19 -5.56
N GLN A 38 -8.91 -0.91 -5.34
CA GLN A 38 -10.12 -0.25 -5.76
C GLN A 38 -9.78 0.74 -6.88
N ARG A 39 -10.37 0.56 -8.06
CA ARG A 39 -10.23 1.50 -9.17
C ARG A 39 -11.10 2.72 -8.92
N ASN A 40 -10.55 3.92 -9.12
CA ASN A 40 -11.30 5.16 -9.13
C ASN A 40 -11.51 5.60 -10.59
N ASP A 41 -12.75 5.48 -11.07
CA ASP A 41 -13.11 5.74 -12.47
C ASP A 41 -12.98 7.23 -12.83
N LYS A 42 -13.18 8.14 -11.87
CA LYS A 42 -13.13 9.60 -12.10
C LYS A 42 -11.72 10.11 -12.40
N ASP A 43 -10.74 9.68 -11.63
CA ASP A 43 -9.39 10.21 -11.68
C ASP A 43 -8.44 9.37 -12.53
N ARG A 44 -8.94 8.28 -13.15
CA ARG A 44 -8.14 7.25 -13.83
C ARG A 44 -7.00 6.70 -12.96
N THR A 45 -7.17 6.74 -11.64
CA THR A 45 -6.22 6.21 -10.65
C THR A 45 -6.84 5.06 -9.88
N GLN A 46 -6.03 4.38 -9.08
CA GLN A 46 -6.46 3.32 -8.18
C GLN A 46 -6.05 3.65 -6.75
N MET A 47 -6.77 3.04 -5.83
CA MET A 47 -6.51 3.07 -4.41
C MET A 47 -6.26 1.63 -3.94
N GLY A 48 -5.22 1.45 -3.15
CA GLY A 48 -4.79 0.17 -2.61
C GLY A 48 -4.91 0.17 -1.11
N TYR A 49 -5.37 -0.92 -0.52
CA TYR A 49 -5.33 -1.18 0.90
C TYR A 49 -4.50 -2.41 1.15
N VAL A 50 -3.48 -2.26 1.97
CA VAL A 50 -2.45 -3.27 2.15
C VAL A 50 -2.37 -3.58 3.64
N THR A 51 -2.91 -4.72 4.03
CA THR A 51 -2.89 -5.20 5.41
C THR A 51 -1.69 -6.09 5.61
N PHE A 52 -0.84 -5.70 6.56
CA PHE A 52 0.32 -6.47 6.97
C PHE A 52 -0.02 -7.31 8.19
N ARG A 53 0.54 -8.52 8.22
CA ARG A 53 0.48 -9.38 9.41
C ARG A 53 1.42 -8.90 10.52
N GLN A 54 2.51 -8.25 10.12
CA GLN A 54 3.62 -7.91 10.99
C GLN A 54 3.72 -6.40 11.20
N PRO A 55 3.81 -5.92 12.45
CA PRO A 55 3.98 -4.50 12.73
C PRO A 55 5.31 -3.93 12.22
N TYR A 56 6.33 -4.79 12.10
CA TYR A 56 7.60 -4.41 11.48
C TYR A 56 7.43 -4.10 10.00
N ALA A 57 6.76 -4.96 9.24
CA ALA A 57 6.50 -4.75 7.82
C ALA A 57 5.70 -3.48 7.56
N PHE A 58 4.71 -3.20 8.41
CA PHE A 58 3.96 -1.95 8.39
C PHE A 58 4.86 -0.72 8.59
N ARG A 59 5.76 -0.72 9.58
CA ARG A 59 6.70 0.39 9.80
C ARG A 59 7.64 0.59 8.62
N THR A 60 8.15 -0.48 8.04
CA THR A 60 9.03 -0.40 6.86
C THR A 60 8.29 0.15 5.65
N ALA A 61 7.04 -0.27 5.42
CA ALA A 61 6.19 0.29 4.37
C ALA A 61 5.92 1.78 4.59
N LEU A 62 5.70 2.21 5.84
CA LEU A 62 5.54 3.62 6.20
C LEU A 62 6.82 4.44 5.96
N LEU A 63 8.00 3.86 6.24
CA LEU A 63 9.30 4.48 5.95
C LEU A 63 9.59 4.59 4.45
N LEU A 64 9.10 3.63 3.66
CA LEU A 64 9.22 3.64 2.21
C LEU A 64 8.37 4.73 1.56
N ASP A 65 7.19 5.03 2.11
CA ASP A 65 6.38 6.18 1.70
C ASP A 65 7.19 7.50 1.79
N VAL A 66 7.96 7.66 2.88
CA VAL A 66 8.81 8.84 3.11
C VAL A 66 10.00 8.91 2.14
N SER A 67 10.58 7.76 1.76
CA SER A 67 11.70 7.72 0.80
C SER A 67 11.23 7.90 -0.65
N LEU A 68 9.99 7.51 -0.97
CA LEU A 68 9.37 7.71 -2.27
C LEU A 68 8.53 8.99 -2.35
N THR A 69 8.53 9.86 -1.32
CA THR A 69 7.84 11.15 -1.37
C THR A 69 8.42 12.11 -2.43
N MET A 70 9.55 11.76 -3.07
CA MET A 70 10.00 12.46 -4.27
C MET A 70 9.23 12.06 -5.55
N PHE A 71 8.49 10.94 -5.52
CA PHE A 71 7.66 10.42 -6.61
C PHE A 71 6.35 9.81 -6.06
N MET A 72 5.37 10.67 -5.75
CA MET A 72 3.93 10.34 -5.70
C MET A 72 3.51 9.13 -4.84
N MET A 73 3.26 9.33 -3.55
CA MET A 73 2.12 8.71 -2.84
C MET A 73 1.94 9.41 -1.49
N MET A 74 0.71 9.85 -1.20
CA MET A 74 0.32 10.33 0.13
C MET A 74 -0.35 9.14 0.83
N VAL A 75 0.31 8.57 1.84
CA VAL A 75 -0.37 7.76 2.86
C VAL A 75 -0.92 8.74 3.90
N ARG A 76 -2.24 8.92 3.95
CA ARG A 76 -2.93 9.73 4.98
C ARG A 76 -3.65 8.82 5.96
#